data_AF-A0A0N4WIW4-F1
#
_entry.id   AF-A0A0N4WIW4-F1
#
_cell.length_a   1.000
_cell.length_b   1.000
_cell.length_c   1.000
_cell.angle_alpha   90.00
_cell.angle_beta   90.00
_cell.angle_gamma   90.00
#
_symmetry.space_group_name_H-M   'P 1'
#
loop_
_entity.id
_entity.type
_entity.pdbx_description
1 polymer ?
#
loop_
_entity_poly.entity_id
_entity_poly.type
_entity_poly.pdbx_seq_one_letter_code
_entity_poly.pdbx_strand_id
1 'polypeptide(L)'
;MTSLTMPPMPQLSNEFITDGTDTAIYTGKMIPNLFCGKQRAAATLNCTSAENCKCVPAGTKVRCEFPPSDVAGEFSHIELELPVERLSWELKKGKDAAPTAKIPNLVSSETLEIL
;
A
#
# COMPACT_ATOMS: atom_id res chain seq x y z
N MET A 1 -20.10 9.68 27.69
CA MET A 1 -18.76 9.49 27.11
C MET A 1 -18.65 8.05 26.68
N THR A 2 -18.48 7.77 25.39
CA THR A 2 -18.16 6.43 24.87
C THR A 2 -16.65 6.29 24.79
N SER A 3 -16.07 5.32 25.48
CA SER A 3 -14.64 5.04 25.43
C SER A 3 -14.39 3.77 24.62
N LEU A 4 -13.42 3.82 23.72
CA LEU A 4 -12.97 2.68 22.91
C LEU A 4 -11.47 2.51 23.10
N THR A 5 -11.07 1.36 23.61
CA THR A 5 -9.65 1.02 23.80
C THR A 5 -9.31 -0.15 22.89
N MET A 6 -8.25 0.03 22.10
CA MET A 6 -7.78 -0.94 21.12
C MET A 6 -6.27 -1.09 21.28
N PRO A 7 -5.73 -2.33 21.34
CA PRO A 7 -4.28 -2.54 21.39
C PRO A 7 -3.62 -2.00 20.11
N PRO A 8 -2.34 -1.59 20.17
CA PRO A 8 -1.60 -1.17 19.00
C PRO A 8 -1.58 -2.31 17.97
N MET A 9 -2.09 -2.03 16.77
CA MET A 9 -2.11 -2.99 15.67
C MET A 9 -1.21 -2.49 14.54
N PRO A 10 0.10 -2.79 14.60
CA PRO A 10 1.07 -2.30 13.61
C PRO A 10 0.72 -2.76 12.18
N GLN A 11 -0.01 -3.87 12.04
CA GLN A 11 -0.50 -4.39 10.75
C GLN A 11 -1.51 -3.46 10.06
N LEU A 12 -2.14 -2.53 10.80
CA LEU A 12 -3.01 -1.50 10.22
C LEU A 12 -2.24 -0.28 9.71
N SER A 13 -0.94 -0.20 10.00
CA SER A 13 -0.02 0.81 9.45
C SER A 13 0.64 0.35 8.14
N ASN A 14 0.13 -0.72 7.54
CA ASN A 14 0.64 -1.21 6.26
C ASN A 14 0.26 -0.27 5.12
N GLU A 15 1.14 -0.19 4.13
CA GLU A 15 0.84 0.43 2.85
C GLU A 15 0.16 -0.58 1.93
N PHE A 16 -0.59 -0.08 0.94
CA PHE A 16 -1.36 -0.91 0.02
C PHE A 16 -1.09 -0.49 -1.42
N ILE A 17 -1.15 -1.45 -2.31
CA ILE A 17 -1.08 -1.26 -3.76
C ILE A 17 -2.36 -1.79 -4.40
N THR A 18 -2.84 -1.13 -5.45
CA THR A 18 -4.04 -1.53 -6.18
C THR A 18 -3.89 -1.25 -7.67
N ASP A 19 -4.47 -2.12 -8.50
CA ASP A 19 -4.63 -1.89 -9.94
C ASP A 19 -6.01 -1.25 -10.28
N GLY A 20 -6.81 -0.92 -9.26
CA GLY A 20 -8.16 -0.42 -9.36
C GLY A 20 -9.24 -1.51 -9.26
N THR A 21 -8.87 -2.77 -9.46
CA THR A 21 -9.72 -3.93 -9.23
C THR A 21 -9.29 -4.62 -7.95
N ASP A 22 -8.07 -5.11 -7.87
CA ASP A 22 -7.57 -5.87 -6.75
C ASP A 22 -6.62 -5.01 -5.92
N THR A 23 -6.50 -5.35 -4.64
CA THR A 23 -5.69 -4.59 -3.67
C THR A 23 -4.87 -5.57 -2.86
N ALA A 24 -3.58 -5.29 -2.73
CA ALA A 24 -2.64 -6.10 -1.98
C ALA A 24 -1.87 -5.26 -0.95
N ILE A 25 -1.35 -5.92 0.09
CA ILE A 25 -0.43 -5.31 1.06
C ILE A 25 0.91 -5.07 0.38
N TYR A 26 1.40 -3.84 0.47
CA TYR A 26 2.71 -3.46 -0.07
C TYR A 26 3.81 -3.73 0.97
N THR A 27 4.87 -4.45 0.58
CA THR A 27 5.93 -4.82 1.54
C THR A 27 7.02 -3.76 1.70
N GLY A 28 7.06 -2.76 0.80
CA GLY A 28 8.06 -1.69 0.81
C GLY A 28 9.47 -2.14 0.43
N LYS A 29 9.66 -3.40 -0.01
CA LYS A 29 10.97 -3.93 -0.40
C LYS A 29 11.49 -3.37 -1.72
N MET A 30 10.58 -3.00 -2.60
CA MET A 30 10.86 -2.36 -3.88
C MET A 30 10.48 -0.88 -3.81
N ILE A 31 11.14 -0.01 -4.57
CA ILE A 31 10.76 1.39 -4.70
C ILE A 31 10.53 1.64 -6.20
N PRO A 32 9.33 2.07 -6.60
CA PRO A 32 9.06 2.39 -8.00
C PRO A 32 10.00 3.47 -8.53
N ASN A 33 10.52 3.28 -9.73
CA ASN A 33 11.40 4.28 -10.35
C ASN A 33 10.65 5.55 -10.78
N LEU A 34 9.33 5.47 -10.93
CA LEU A 34 8.46 6.56 -11.35
C LEU A 34 7.29 6.69 -10.38
N PHE A 35 7.04 7.92 -9.91
CA PHE A 35 5.89 8.27 -9.09
C PHE A 35 5.01 9.26 -9.84
N CYS A 36 3.73 8.89 -10.01
CA CYS A 36 2.77 9.65 -10.78
C CYS A 36 1.59 10.05 -9.88
N GLY A 37 1.22 11.33 -9.85
CA GLY A 37 0.10 11.80 -9.03
C GLY A 37 -1.30 11.40 -9.56
N LYS A 38 -1.39 10.94 -10.81
CA LYS A 38 -2.66 10.52 -11.46
C LYS A 38 -2.41 9.35 -12.41
N GLN A 39 -3.38 8.44 -12.52
CA GLN A 39 -3.34 7.31 -13.46
C GLN A 39 -3.12 7.76 -14.91
N ARG A 40 -3.78 8.85 -15.34
CA ARG A 40 -3.60 9.40 -16.69
C ARG A 40 -2.17 9.90 -16.94
N ALA A 41 -1.52 10.45 -15.92
CA ALA A 41 -0.14 10.92 -16.04
C ALA A 41 0.83 9.74 -16.17
N ALA A 42 0.57 8.63 -15.46
CA ALA A 42 1.30 7.38 -15.62
C ALA A 42 1.18 6.81 -17.04
N ALA A 43 -0.03 6.84 -17.63
CA ALA A 43 -0.26 6.40 -19.00
C ALA A 43 0.53 7.21 -20.04
N THR A 44 0.82 8.49 -19.76
CA THR A 44 1.63 9.36 -20.63
C THR A 44 3.08 9.48 -20.18
N LEU A 45 3.52 8.71 -19.18
CA LEU A 45 4.86 8.78 -18.57
C LEU A 45 5.26 10.18 -18.08
N ASN A 46 4.28 11.00 -17.70
CA ASN A 46 4.51 12.33 -17.15
C ASN A 46 4.58 12.26 -15.62
N CYS A 47 5.68 11.68 -15.13
CA CYS A 47 5.87 11.32 -13.73
C CYS A 47 7.21 11.82 -13.20
N THR A 48 7.32 11.92 -11.89
CA THR A 48 8.57 12.26 -11.23
C THR A 48 9.39 10.99 -11.04
N SER A 49 10.69 11.06 -11.36
CA SER A 49 11.60 9.93 -11.12
C SER A 49 11.99 9.84 -9.64
N ALA A 50 12.20 8.63 -9.15
CA ALA A 50 12.80 8.40 -7.84
C ALA A 50 14.24 8.93 -7.80
N GLU A 51 14.69 9.33 -6.60
CA GLU A 51 16.02 9.93 -6.39
C GLU A 51 17.18 8.92 -6.51
N ASN A 52 16.89 7.62 -6.56
CA ASN A 52 17.87 6.54 -6.56
C ASN A 52 18.46 6.22 -7.94
N CYS A 53 18.58 7.21 -8.83
CA CYS A 53 19.11 7.03 -10.17
C CYS A 53 20.63 7.25 -10.23
N LYS A 54 21.36 6.33 -10.86
CA LYS A 54 22.79 6.50 -11.12
C LYS A 54 23.01 7.05 -12.51
N CYS A 55 23.44 8.30 -12.60
CA CYS A 55 23.80 8.93 -13.87
C CYS A 55 25.32 8.87 -14.09
N VAL A 56 25.74 8.27 -15.21
CA VAL A 56 27.13 8.16 -15.63
C VAL A 56 27.37 8.94 -16.93
N PRO A 57 28.56 9.55 -17.10
CA PRO A 57 28.92 10.16 -18.38
C PRO A 57 28.98 9.10 -19.49
N ALA A 58 28.40 9.42 -20.65
CA ALA A 58 28.37 8.58 -21.84
C ALA A 58 28.78 9.42 -23.06
N GLY A 59 30.06 9.75 -23.13
CA GLY A 59 30.61 10.64 -24.16
C GLY A 59 30.07 12.06 -24.01
N THR A 60 29.35 12.56 -25.01
CA THR A 60 28.70 13.88 -25.00
C THR A 60 27.31 13.88 -24.35
N LYS A 61 26.82 12.72 -23.90
CA LYS A 61 25.53 12.57 -23.23
C LYS A 61 25.73 12.03 -21.82
N VAL A 62 24.67 12.10 -21.02
CA VAL A 62 24.59 11.42 -19.72
C VAL A 62 23.65 10.23 -19.89
N ARG A 63 24.05 9.08 -19.35
CA ARG A 63 23.21 7.89 -19.27
C ARG A 63 22.81 7.69 -17.82
N CYS A 64 21.51 7.67 -17.56
CA CYS A 64 20.97 7.45 -16.23
C CYS A 64 20.39 6.04 -16.15
N GLU A 65 20.80 5.31 -15.13
CA GLU A 65 20.42 3.92 -14.87
C GLU A 65 19.67 3.86 -13.54
N PHE A 66 18.49 3.28 -13.59
CA PHE A 66 17.70 2.99 -12.41
C PHE A 66 17.90 1.55 -11.98
N PRO A 67 17.85 1.26 -10.66
CA PRO A 67 17.76 -0.11 -10.21
C PRO A 67 16.50 -0.80 -10.79
N PRO A 68 16.54 -2.12 -10.98
CA PRO A 68 15.37 -2.85 -11.44
C PRO A 68 14.23 -2.69 -10.43
N SER A 69 13.08 -2.20 -10.91
CA SER A 69 11.84 -2.08 -10.13
C SER A 69 10.76 -2.90 -10.81
N ASP A 70 10.26 -3.94 -10.16
CA ASP A 70 9.18 -4.78 -10.67
C ASP A 70 7.91 -4.60 -9.85
N VAL A 71 7.11 -3.59 -10.24
CA VAL A 71 5.82 -3.29 -9.59
C VAL A 71 4.82 -4.43 -9.77
N ALA A 72 4.84 -5.10 -10.91
CA ALA A 72 3.96 -6.23 -11.16
C ALA A 72 4.34 -7.45 -10.30
N GLY A 73 5.64 -7.72 -10.17
CA GLY A 73 6.15 -8.75 -9.27
C GLY A 73 5.75 -8.51 -7.81
N GLU A 74 5.86 -7.27 -7.32
CA GLU A 74 5.42 -6.92 -5.97
C GLU A 74 3.89 -7.14 -5.77
N PHE A 75 3.09 -6.93 -6.82
CA PHE A 75 1.64 -7.19 -6.79
C PHE A 75 1.29 -8.67 -6.91
N SER A 76 2.17 -9.51 -7.47
CA SER A 76 1.89 -10.92 -7.80
C SER A 76 1.84 -11.86 -6.58
N HIS A 77 2.11 -11.35 -5.38
CA HIS A 77 2.07 -12.10 -4.13
C HIS A 77 0.64 -12.34 -3.66
N ILE A 78 0.05 -13.47 -4.08
CA ILE A 78 -1.33 -13.83 -3.77
C ILE A 78 -1.62 -13.87 -2.25
N GLU A 79 -0.62 -14.18 -1.42
CA GLU A 79 -0.73 -14.19 0.04
C GLU A 79 -0.89 -12.80 0.68
N LEU A 80 -0.63 -11.75 -0.09
CA LEU A 80 -0.78 -10.34 0.29
C LEU A 80 -2.01 -9.70 -0.36
N GLU A 81 -2.62 -10.35 -1.35
CA GLU A 81 -3.85 -9.92 -2.00
C GLU A 81 -5.05 -10.06 -1.05
N LEU A 82 -5.93 -9.07 -1.06
CA LEU A 82 -7.10 -9.06 -0.20
C LEU A 82 -8.19 -10.00 -0.75
N PRO A 83 -8.86 -10.78 0.12
CA PRO A 83 -8.86 -10.67 1.59
C PRO A 83 -7.70 -11.41 2.28
N VAL A 84 -7.14 -10.78 3.32
CA VAL A 84 -6.11 -11.38 4.18
C VAL A 84 -6.71 -11.69 5.55
N GLU A 85 -6.77 -12.97 5.90
CA GLU A 85 -7.29 -13.43 7.19
C GLU A 85 -6.13 -13.86 8.12
N ARG A 86 -6.17 -13.38 9.36
CA ARG A 86 -5.24 -13.71 10.44
C ARG A 86 -6.02 -13.94 11.73
N LEU A 87 -5.35 -14.53 12.74
CA LEU A 87 -5.99 -14.91 14.01
C LEU A 87 -6.60 -13.72 14.78
N SER A 88 -5.97 -12.54 14.70
CA SER A 88 -6.35 -11.36 15.48
C SER A 88 -7.02 -10.25 14.66
N TRP A 89 -7.02 -10.35 13.33
CA TRP A 89 -7.59 -9.35 12.43
C TRP A 89 -7.84 -9.93 11.04
N GLU A 90 -8.76 -9.30 10.31
CA GLU A 90 -9.05 -9.59 8.91
C GLU A 90 -8.95 -8.27 8.12
N LEU A 91 -8.32 -8.29 6.95
CA LEU A 91 -8.41 -7.21 5.98
C LEU A 91 -9.26 -7.67 4.80
N LYS A 92 -10.23 -6.84 4.43
CA LYS A 92 -11.15 -7.08 3.31
C LYS A 92 -11.17 -5.89 2.38
N LYS A 93 -11.52 -6.14 1.13
CA LYS A 93 -11.82 -5.09 0.17
C LYS A 93 -13.09 -4.35 0.62
N GLY A 94 -12.97 -3.06 0.91
CA GLY A 94 -14.08 -2.19 1.26
C GLY A 94 -14.82 -1.68 0.03
N LYS A 95 -15.85 -0.86 0.27
CA LYS A 95 -16.50 -0.08 -0.79
C LYS A 95 -15.46 0.91 -1.32
N ASP A 96 -15.29 0.97 -2.64
CA ASP A 96 -14.32 1.84 -3.35
C ASP A 96 -12.83 1.42 -3.27
N ALA A 97 -12.55 0.12 -3.19
CA ALA A 97 -11.19 -0.45 -3.18
C ALA A 97 -10.32 -0.05 -1.96
N ALA A 98 -10.85 0.76 -1.05
CA ALA A 98 -10.23 1.04 0.24
C ALA A 98 -10.27 -0.20 1.14
N PRO A 99 -9.15 -0.61 1.75
CA PRO A 99 -9.13 -1.76 2.64
C PRO A 99 -9.91 -1.48 3.93
N THR A 100 -10.69 -2.46 4.38
CA THR A 100 -11.42 -2.43 5.65
C THR A 100 -10.83 -3.48 6.59
N ALA A 101 -10.48 -3.06 7.81
CA ALA A 101 -10.00 -3.94 8.85
C ALA A 101 -11.12 -4.36 9.80
N LYS A 102 -11.18 -5.64 10.14
CA LYS A 102 -12.07 -6.21 11.15
C LYS A 102 -11.24 -6.83 12.27
N ILE A 103 -11.56 -6.48 13.51
CA ILE A 103 -10.82 -6.91 14.71
C ILE A 103 -11.81 -7.59 15.65
N PRO A 104 -11.85 -8.94 15.68
CA PRO A 104 -12.95 -9.66 16.31
C PRO A 104 -12.92 -9.60 17.85
N ASN A 105 -11.76 -9.78 18.50
CA ASN A 105 -11.70 -10.13 19.93
C ASN A 105 -10.79 -9.22 20.78
N LEU A 106 -10.31 -8.10 20.25
CA LEU A 106 -9.31 -7.25 20.91
C LEU A 106 -9.83 -5.85 21.28
N VAL A 107 -11.11 -5.55 21.08
CA VAL A 107 -11.68 -4.23 21.32
C VAL A 107 -12.47 -4.22 22.62
N SER A 108 -12.19 -3.26 23.50
CA SER A 108 -13.01 -2.97 24.68
C SER A 108 -13.77 -1.66 24.46
N SER A 109 -15.08 -1.66 24.75
CA SER A 109 -15.94 -0.48 24.62
C SER A 109 -16.80 -0.28 25.85
N GLU A 110 -16.89 0.97 26.30
CA GLU A 110 -17.88 1.41 27.28
C GLU A 110 -18.90 2.29 26.57
N THR A 111 -20.17 1.91 26.63
CA THR A 111 -21.30 2.69 26.09
C THR A 111 -22.25 3.07 27.22
N LEU A 112 -22.65 4.34 27.25
CA LEU A 112 -23.67 4.84 28.17
C LEU A 112 -25.00 4.88 27.41
N GLU A 113 -25.91 3.96 27.71
CA GLU A 113 -27.31 4.08 27.30
C GLU A 113 -28.01 5.05 28.27
N ILE A 114 -28.59 6.12 27.72
CA ILE A 114 -29.41 7.08 28.46
C ILE A 114 -30.86 6.80 28.05
N LEU A 115 -31.67 6.29 29.00
CA LEU A 115 -33.10 6.02 28.88
C LEU A 115 -33.94 7.29 29.07
#